data_AF-A0A9X4MV56-F1
#
_entry.id   AF-A0A9X4MV56-F1
#
_cell.length_a   1.000
_cell.length_b   1.000
_cell.length_c   1.000
_cell.angle_alpha   90.00
_cell.angle_beta   90.00
_cell.angle_gamma   90.00
#
_symmetry.space_group_name_H-M   'P 1'
#
loop_
_entity.id
_entity.type
_entity.pdbx_description
1 polymer ?
#
loop_
_entity_poly.entity_id
_entity_poly.type
_entity_poly.pdbx_seq_one_letter_code
_entity_poly.pdbx_strand_id
1 'polypeptide(L)'
;MTSDEGIKKATYSDVATEIRAEIWPASGRLQAEIYGQRLTYILNCLVDRETLIDEGDGFCINSDKVTHKVISIKRYTNHQVLELEQCRD
;
A
#
# COMPACT_ATOMS: atom_id res chain seq x y z
N MET A 1 1.95 -8.94 -19.83
CA MET A 1 2.54 -10.05 -20.60
C MET A 1 2.13 -11.35 -19.90
N THR A 2 1.34 -12.19 -20.56
CA THR A 2 0.87 -13.45 -19.98
C THR A 2 1.80 -14.55 -20.48
N SER A 3 2.62 -15.11 -19.61
CA SER A 3 3.34 -16.34 -19.92
C SER A 3 2.42 -17.53 -19.66
N ASP A 4 2.57 -18.55 -20.51
CA ASP A 4 1.81 -19.79 -20.65
C ASP A 4 1.95 -20.78 -19.47
N GLU A 5 2.06 -20.27 -18.25
CA GLU A 5 2.22 -21.07 -17.02
C GLU A 5 1.28 -20.61 -15.91
N GLY A 6 0.06 -20.13 -16.21
CA GLY A 6 -0.98 -19.85 -15.20
C GLY A 6 -0.65 -18.82 -14.08
N ILE A 7 0.59 -18.33 -13.99
CA ILE A 7 1.06 -17.37 -13.00
C ILE A 7 0.86 -15.98 -13.60
N LYS A 8 -0.24 -15.32 -13.21
CA LYS A 8 -0.39 -13.88 -13.43
C LYS A 8 0.56 -13.17 -12.48
N LYS A 9 1.75 -12.79 -12.95
CA LYS A 9 2.56 -11.79 -12.26
C LYS A 9 1.88 -10.43 -12.44
N ALA A 10 1.23 -9.95 -11.39
CA ALA A 10 0.76 -8.57 -11.35
C ALA A 10 1.99 -7.65 -11.41
N THR A 11 2.00 -6.74 -12.37
CA THR A 11 3.05 -5.73 -12.53
C THR A 11 2.43 -4.36 -12.30
N TYR A 12 3.18 -3.47 -11.68
CA TYR A 12 2.78 -2.08 -11.53
C TYR A 12 2.97 -1.30 -12.85
N SER A 13 2.29 -0.17 -12.97
CA SER A 13 2.50 0.77 -14.07
C SER A 13 3.93 1.32 -14.05
N ASP A 14 4.49 1.62 -15.22
CA ASP A 14 5.77 2.32 -15.35
C ASP A 14 5.66 3.82 -15.03
N VAL A 15 4.43 4.33 -14.84
CA VAL A 15 4.15 5.73 -14.50
C VAL A 15 3.81 5.84 -13.01
N ALA A 16 4.60 6.64 -12.29
CA ALA A 16 4.32 7.02 -10.91
C ALA A 16 3.67 8.43 -10.86
N THR A 17 2.76 8.62 -9.91
CA THR A 17 2.18 9.94 -9.60
C THR A 17 2.68 10.36 -8.22
N GLU A 18 3.28 11.54 -8.13
CA GLU A 18 3.67 12.10 -6.83
C GLU A 18 2.45 12.58 -6.06
N ILE A 19 2.37 12.20 -4.79
CA ILE A 19 1.28 12.57 -3.89
C ILE A 19 1.82 13.11 -2.58
N ARG A 20 0.99 13.84 -1.83
CA ARG A 20 1.26 14.18 -0.44
C ARG A 20 0.71 13.09 0.46
N ALA A 21 1.55 12.61 1.36
CA ALA A 21 1.18 11.56 2.29
C ALA A 21 1.92 11.72 3.63
N GLU A 22 1.24 11.37 4.72
CA GLU A 22 1.87 11.17 6.03
C GLU A 22 1.92 9.67 6.31
N ILE A 23 3.09 9.14 6.68
CA ILE A 23 3.32 7.70 6.83
C ILE A 23 3.87 7.40 8.21
N TRP A 24 3.33 6.37 8.87
CA TRP A 24 3.80 5.90 10.18
C TRP A 24 3.61 4.39 10.36
N PRO A 25 4.35 3.73 11.27
CA PRO A 25 4.20 2.29 11.51
C PRO A 25 2.79 1.90 11.95
N ALA A 26 2.32 0.74 11.48
CA ALA A 26 1.13 0.10 12.00
C ALA A 26 1.29 -0.23 13.49
N SER A 27 0.21 -0.05 14.25
CA SER A 27 0.24 -0.23 15.70
C SER A 27 -1.16 -0.49 16.26
N GLY A 28 -1.21 -0.78 17.56
CA GLY A 28 -2.46 -1.01 18.27
C GLY A 28 -2.97 -2.46 18.17
N ARG A 29 -3.86 -2.78 19.11
CA ARG A 29 -4.34 -4.15 19.32
C ARG A 29 -5.04 -4.75 18.09
N LEU A 30 -5.91 -3.98 17.44
CA LEU A 30 -6.67 -4.45 16.28
C LEU A 30 -5.75 -4.86 15.12
N GLN A 31 -4.80 -4.02 14.74
CA GLN A 31 -3.86 -4.33 13.66
C GLN A 31 -2.93 -5.49 14.05
N ALA A 32 -2.53 -5.58 15.33
CA ALA A 32 -1.75 -6.72 15.81
C ALA A 32 -2.52 -8.04 15.73
N GLU A 33 -3.82 -8.05 16.03
CA GLU A 33 -4.69 -9.22 15.90
C GLU A 33 -4.91 -9.61 14.43
N ILE A 34 -5.06 -8.63 13.53
CA ILE A 34 -5.28 -8.88 12.09
C ILE A 34 -4.00 -9.36 11.39
N TYR A 35 -2.87 -8.69 11.63
CA TYR A 35 -1.64 -8.92 10.86
C TYR A 35 -0.62 -9.81 11.58
N GLY A 36 -0.70 -9.96 12.90
CA GLY A 36 0.23 -10.76 13.68
C GLY A 36 1.69 -10.36 13.42
N GLN A 37 2.53 -11.34 13.06
CA GLN A 37 3.94 -11.12 12.74
C GLN A 37 4.17 -10.20 11.52
N ARG A 38 3.15 -10.06 10.64
CA ARG A 38 3.26 -9.15 9.48
C ARG A 38 3.18 -7.68 9.88
N LEU A 39 2.72 -7.36 11.10
CA LEU A 39 2.54 -5.97 11.56
C LEU A 39 3.80 -5.12 11.39
N THR A 40 4.99 -5.69 11.61
CA THR A 40 6.26 -4.96 11.46
C THR A 40 6.57 -4.50 10.03
N TYR A 41 5.82 -4.99 9.05
CA TYR A 41 5.93 -4.65 7.64
C TYR A 41 4.76 -3.81 7.14
N ILE A 42 3.84 -3.42 8.03
CA ILE A 42 2.68 -2.60 7.69
C ILE A 42 2.94 -1.15 8.10
N LEU A 43 2.67 -0.23 7.19
CA LEU A 43 2.63 1.20 7.44
C LEU A 43 1.20 1.70 7.27
N ASN A 44 0.79 2.63 8.11
CA ASN A 44 -0.38 3.46 7.86
C ASN A 44 0.04 4.66 7.00
N CYS A 45 -0.85 5.10 6.12
CA CYS A 45 -0.62 6.24 5.25
C CYS A 45 -1.88 7.12 5.18
N LEU A 46 -1.76 8.39 5.54
CA LEU A 46 -2.82 9.40 5.40
C LEU A 46 -2.66 10.12 4.07
N VAL A 47 -3.72 10.17 3.28
CA VAL A 47 -3.78 10.94 2.03
C VAL A 47 -5.08 11.74 1.95
N ASP A 48 -5.09 12.73 1.07
CA ASP A 48 -6.29 13.49 0.76
C ASP A 48 -7.40 12.58 0.22
N ARG A 49 -8.66 12.99 0.43
CA ARG A 49 -9.83 12.22 -0.01
C ARG A 49 -9.88 11.96 -1.51
N GLU A 50 -9.43 12.93 -2.29
CA GLU A 50 -9.54 12.91 -3.74
C GLU A 50 -8.36 12.20 -4.42
N THR A 51 -7.38 11.72 -3.64
CA THR A 51 -6.26 10.95 -4.16
C THR A 51 -6.77 9.62 -4.73
N LEU A 52 -6.57 9.40 -6.03
CA LEU A 52 -7.01 8.21 -6.75
C LEU A 52 -6.05 7.05 -6.47
N ILE A 53 -6.44 6.15 -5.56
CA ILE A 53 -5.67 4.98 -5.14
C ILE A 53 -6.62 3.81 -4.93
N ASP A 54 -6.23 2.63 -5.43
CA ASP A 54 -6.95 1.38 -5.25
C ASP A 54 -6.13 0.33 -4.48
N GLU A 55 -6.81 -0.66 -3.92
CA GLU A 55 -6.15 -1.81 -3.29
C GLU A 55 -5.37 -2.60 -4.35
N GLY A 56 -4.14 -2.96 -4.01
CA GLY A 56 -3.20 -3.59 -4.93
C GLY A 56 -2.29 -2.61 -5.66
N ASP A 57 -2.51 -1.29 -5.55
CA ASP A 57 -1.59 -0.31 -6.12
C ASP A 57 -0.22 -0.34 -5.43
N GLY A 58 0.80 0.01 -6.22
CA GLY A 58 2.17 0.12 -5.76
C GLY A 58 2.44 1.50 -5.16
N PHE A 59 3.10 1.50 -4.01
CA PHE A 59 3.51 2.71 -3.30
C PHE A 59 5.04 2.80 -3.26
N CYS A 60 5.57 3.90 -3.77
CA CYS A 60 6.99 4.20 -3.79
C CYS A 60 7.34 5.07 -2.57
N ILE A 61 8.07 4.50 -1.60
CA ILE A 61 8.55 5.22 -0.42
C ILE A 61 10.07 5.30 -0.47
N ASN A 62 10.62 6.51 -0.54
CA ASN A 62 12.07 6.79 -0.61
C ASN A 62 12.80 6.01 -1.71
N SER A 63 12.11 5.70 -2.80
CA SER A 63 12.62 4.90 -3.91
C SER A 63 11.82 5.21 -5.18
N ASP A 64 12.44 5.06 -6.34
CA ASP A 64 11.76 5.12 -7.65
C ASP A 64 11.07 3.79 -8.00
N LYS A 65 11.25 2.76 -7.17
CA LYS A 65 10.61 1.45 -7.30
C LYS A 65 9.52 1.31 -6.26
N VAL A 66 8.52 0.50 -6.59
CA VAL A 66 7.47 0.14 -5.64
C VAL A 66 8.09 -0.62 -4.47
N THR A 67 7.93 -0.07 -3.26
CA THR A 67 8.43 -0.69 -2.03
C THR A 67 7.30 -1.30 -1.21
N HIS A 68 6.09 -0.78 -1.34
CA HIS A 68 4.92 -1.25 -0.59
C HIS A 68 3.71 -1.42 -1.51
N LYS A 69 2.76 -2.26 -1.10
CA LYS A 69 1.48 -2.46 -1.77
C LYS A 69 0.36 -1.94 -0.88
N VAL A 70 -0.62 -1.27 -1.46
CA VAL A 70 -1.86 -0.91 -0.76
C VAL A 70 -2.65 -2.19 -0.48
N ILE A 71 -2.90 -2.50 0.80
CA ILE A 71 -3.63 -3.71 1.21
C ILE A 71 -5.00 -3.43 1.81
N SER A 72 -5.29 -2.17 2.17
CA SER A 72 -6.58 -1.76 2.72
C SER A 72 -6.72 -0.24 2.63
N ILE A 73 -7.94 0.22 2.38
CA ILE A 73 -8.29 1.65 2.27
C ILE A 73 -9.50 1.95 3.17
N LYS A 74 -9.30 2.83 4.16
CA LYS A 74 -10.37 3.36 5.02
C LYS A 74 -10.70 4.78 4.58
N ARG A 75 -11.91 4.98 4.07
CA ARG A 75 -12.36 6.28 3.54
C ARG A 75 -13.14 7.06 4.58
N TYR A 76 -12.71 8.29 4.84
CA TYR A 76 -13.37 9.24 5.73
C TYR A 76 -13.86 10.46 4.95
N THR A 77 -14.60 11.35 5.61
CA THR A 77 -15.21 12.52 4.97
C THR A 77 -14.21 13.44 4.29
N ASN A 78 -12.98 13.56 4.83
CA ASN A 78 -11.98 14.52 4.35
C ASN A 78 -10.63 13.89 3.95
N HIS A 79 -10.42 12.60 4.23
CA HIS A 79 -9.13 11.93 4.00
C HIS A 79 -9.33 10.43 3.82
N GLN A 80 -8.28 9.74 3.41
CA GLN A 80 -8.21 8.28 3.39
C GLN A 80 -7.04 7.83 4.27
N VAL A 81 -7.23 6.74 5.01
CA VAL A 81 -6.15 6.04 5.70
C VAL A 81 -5.92 4.71 4.99
N LEU A 82 -4.75 4.57 4.40
CA LEU A 82 -4.30 3.35 3.73
C LEU A 82 -3.49 2.51 4.73
N GLU A 83 -3.58 1.20 4.57
CA GLU A 83 -2.63 0.25 5.16
C GLU A 83 -1.75 -0.28 4.01
N LEU A 84 -0.44 -0.09 4.15
CA LEU A 84 0.57 -0.40 3.14
C LEU A 84 1.44 -1.55 3.65
N GLU A 85 1.59 -2.62 2.88
CA GLU A 85 2.49 -3.73 3.23
C GLU A 85 3.77 -3.68 2.41
N GLN A 86 4.92 -3.85 3.06
CA GLN A 86 6.20 -3.95 2.37
C GLN A 86 6.22 -5.13 1.39
N CYS A 87 6.60 -4.87 0.13
CA CYS A 87 6.81 -5.91 -0.85
C CYS A 87 8.01 -6.77 -0.43
N ARG A 88 7.86 -8.09 -0.53
CA ARG A 88 8.96 -9.05 -0.32
C ARG A 88 9.36 -9.62 -1.66
N ASP A 89 10.66 -9.57 -1.95
CA ASP A 89 11.27 -10.25 -3.09
C ASP A 89 11.31 -11.77 -2.90
#